data_AF-A0A496PHA5-F1
#
_entry.id   AF-A0A496PHA5-F1
#
_cell.length_a   1.000
_cell.length_b   1.000
_cell.length_c   1.000
_cell.angle_alpha   90.00
_cell.angle_beta   90.00
_cell.angle_gamma   90.00
#
_symmetry.space_group_name_H-M   'P 1'
#
loop_
_entity.id
_entity.type
_entity.pdbx_description
1 polymer ?
#
loop_
_entity_poly.entity_id
_entity_poly.type
_entity_poly.pdbx_seq_one_letter_code
_entity_poly.pdbx_strand_id
1 'polypeptide(L)'
;MRADGKRPITEAGCAASSINERTWSTYAAVSASKAGDGMGVMLGGGLGCYDLDGCLVDGQLTDEARRIIAAITAPILYTEISVSGRGLHIFTAEPEGPGAELEWGGHYTRSRFIRTTGNTWR
;
A
#
# COMPACT_ATOMS: atom_id res chain seq x y z
N MET A 1 4.62 9.51 2.04
CA MET A 1 5.92 9.54 1.33
C MET A 1 5.72 9.90 -0.13
N ARG A 2 6.72 10.53 -0.76
CA ARG A 2 6.78 10.61 -2.22
C ARG A 2 7.27 9.26 -2.78
N ALA A 3 7.04 9.03 -4.07
CA ALA A 3 7.46 7.81 -4.75
C ALA A 3 8.29 8.15 -6.00
N ASP A 4 9.30 7.33 -6.28
CA ASP A 4 9.97 7.22 -7.58
C ASP A 4 9.85 5.76 -8.04
N GLY A 5 8.92 5.50 -8.95
CA GLY A 5 8.49 4.14 -9.23
C GLY A 5 7.94 3.48 -7.96
N LYS A 6 8.35 2.24 -7.67
CA LYS A 6 7.94 1.55 -6.42
C LYS A 6 8.77 1.94 -5.19
N ARG A 7 9.71 2.89 -5.30
CA ARG A 7 10.63 3.25 -4.21
C ARG A 7 10.11 4.45 -3.42
N PRO A 8 10.14 4.41 -2.08
CA PRO A 8 9.84 5.58 -1.27
C PRO A 8 10.98 6.59 -1.34
N ILE A 9 10.63 7.86 -1.51
CA ILE A 9 11.57 8.99 -1.43
C ILE A 9 11.01 10.07 -0.49
N THR A 10 11.90 10.88 0.08
CA THR A 10 11.54 12.04 0.88
C THR A 10 10.89 13.13 0.01
N GLU A 11 10.32 14.15 0.63
CA GLU A 11 9.77 15.32 -0.07
C GLU A 11 10.83 16.10 -0.87
N ALA A 12 12.12 15.93 -0.53
CA ALA A 12 13.26 16.48 -1.27
C ALA A 12 13.78 15.55 -2.39
N GLY A 13 13.21 14.35 -2.54
CA GLY A 13 13.58 13.39 -3.58
C GLY A 13 14.74 12.46 -3.23
N CYS A 14 15.21 12.45 -1.99
CA CYS A 14 16.23 11.50 -1.54
C CYS A 14 15.59 10.14 -1.20
N ALA A 15 16.35 9.05 -1.26
CA ALA A 15 15.86 7.73 -0.84
C ALA A 15 15.37 7.76 0.62
N ALA A 16 14.19 7.19 0.86
CA ALA A 16 13.65 7.01 2.20
C ALA A 16 13.74 5.53 2.61
N SER A 17 13.96 5.28 3.90
CA SER A 17 14.03 3.94 4.46
C SER A 17 12.64 3.47 4.87
N SER A 18 12.31 2.20 4.67
CA SER A 18 11.02 1.65 5.15
C SER A 18 10.99 1.36 6.65
N ILE A 19 12.10 1.54 7.37
CA ILE A 19 12.21 1.22 8.81
C ILE A 19 12.77 2.36 9.66
N ASN A 20 13.20 3.47 9.04
CA ASN A 20 13.69 4.63 9.76
C ASN A 20 12.72 5.79 9.57
N GLU A 21 11.86 6.01 10.58
CA GLU A 21 10.83 7.05 10.62
C GLU A 21 11.36 8.46 10.41
N ARG A 22 12.65 8.73 10.70
CA ARG A 22 13.27 10.05 10.46
C ARG A 22 13.37 10.40 8.99
N THR A 23 13.26 9.41 8.12
CA THR A 23 13.22 9.62 6.66
C THR A 23 11.79 9.76 6.15
N TRP A 24 10.79 9.73 7.03
CA TRP A 24 9.39 9.82 6.66
C TRP A 24 8.86 11.24 6.78
N SER A 25 7.81 11.52 6.01
CA SER A 25 7.24 12.85 5.86
C SER A 25 5.74 12.81 6.10
N THR A 26 5.19 13.89 6.65
CA THR A 26 3.74 14.03 6.84
C THR A 26 3.02 14.11 5.50
N TYR A 27 1.72 13.80 5.50
CA TYR A 27 0.89 13.93 4.30
C TYR A 27 0.96 15.35 3.71
N ALA A 28 0.86 16.40 4.55
CA ALA A 28 0.92 17.79 4.09
C ALA A 28 2.22 18.11 3.33
N ALA A 29 3.37 17.67 3.85
CA ALA A 29 4.67 17.87 3.19
C ALA A 29 4.76 17.10 1.86
N VAL A 30 4.25 15.87 1.85
CA VAL A 30 4.23 14.99 0.65
C VAL A 30 3.33 15.57 -0.44
N SER A 31 2.15 16.11 -0.08
CA SER A 31 1.21 16.72 -1.01
C SER A 31 1.69 18.04 -1.60
N ALA A 32 2.51 18.80 -0.86
CA ALA A 32 3.13 20.03 -1.36
C ALA A 32 4.34 19.77 -2.28
N SER A 33 4.96 18.60 -2.17
CA SER A 33 6.16 18.24 -2.94
C SER A 33 5.84 17.72 -4.34
N LYS A 34 6.74 18.04 -5.28
CA LYS A 34 6.73 17.55 -6.67
C LYS A 34 7.80 16.48 -6.93
N ALA A 35 8.51 16.00 -5.91
CA ALA A 35 9.59 15.03 -6.09
C ALA A 35 9.05 13.67 -6.58
N GLY A 36 9.73 13.04 -7.53
CA GLY A 36 9.31 11.74 -8.07
C GLY A 36 7.96 11.76 -8.79
N ASP A 37 7.37 10.59 -8.98
CA ASP A 37 6.27 10.33 -9.90
C ASP A 37 4.96 9.88 -9.20
N GLY A 38 4.93 9.89 -7.86
CA GLY A 38 3.75 9.50 -7.11
C GLY A 38 3.86 9.72 -5.61
N MET A 39 2.89 9.17 -4.89
CA MET A 39 2.84 9.18 -3.43
C MET A 39 2.57 7.76 -2.92
N GLY A 40 2.76 7.58 -1.63
CA GLY A 40 2.35 6.38 -0.95
C GLY A 40 2.42 6.54 0.56
N VAL A 41 2.05 5.47 1.25
CA VAL A 41 2.01 5.41 2.71
C VAL A 41 3.05 4.42 3.22
N MET A 42 3.68 4.75 4.34
CA MET A 42 4.48 3.80 5.09
C MET A 42 3.57 3.12 6.12
N LEU A 43 3.58 1.79 6.16
CA LEU A 43 2.76 1.05 7.12
C LEU A 43 3.37 1.05 8.52
N GLY A 44 2.51 0.93 9.52
CA GLY A 44 2.81 1.03 10.94
C GLY A 44 1.71 1.75 11.70
N GLY A 45 1.83 1.84 13.02
CA GLY A 45 0.91 2.63 13.86
C GLY A 45 -0.56 2.16 13.82
N GLY A 46 -0.79 0.88 13.51
CA GLY A 46 -2.14 0.31 13.39
C GLY A 46 -2.69 0.22 11.97
N LEU A 47 -1.94 0.65 10.95
CA LEU A 47 -2.33 0.57 9.54
C LEU A 47 -1.65 -0.62 8.85
N GLY A 48 -2.46 -1.61 8.46
CA GLY A 48 -2.06 -2.74 7.63
C GLY A 48 -2.46 -2.58 6.16
N CYS A 49 -1.90 -3.45 5.32
CA CYS A 49 -2.28 -3.58 3.92
C CYS A 49 -2.12 -5.02 3.44
N TYR A 50 -3.18 -5.53 2.81
CA TYR A 50 -3.12 -6.67 1.92
C TYR A 50 -2.89 -6.14 0.50
N ASP A 51 -1.74 -6.43 -0.09
CA ASP A 51 -1.34 -6.06 -1.44
C ASP A 51 -1.56 -7.27 -2.35
N LEU A 52 -2.67 -7.29 -3.09
CA LEU A 52 -3.07 -8.40 -3.94
C LEU A 52 -2.63 -8.12 -5.38
N ASP A 53 -1.77 -8.99 -5.92
CA ASP A 53 -1.28 -8.90 -7.28
C ASP A 53 -2.17 -9.65 -8.26
N GLY A 54 -2.46 -9.06 -9.42
CA GLY A 54 -3.20 -9.73 -10.51
C GLY A 54 -4.62 -10.20 -10.15
N CYS A 55 -5.19 -9.67 -9.07
CA CYS A 55 -6.51 -10.05 -8.55
C CYS A 55 -7.70 -9.55 -9.38
N LEU A 56 -7.46 -8.69 -10.38
CA LEU A 56 -8.47 -8.20 -11.31
C LEU A 56 -8.19 -8.69 -12.75
N VAL A 57 -9.24 -9.23 -13.37
CA VAL A 57 -9.30 -9.57 -14.81
C VAL A 57 -10.50 -8.84 -15.38
N ASP A 58 -10.28 -8.01 -16.40
CA ASP A 58 -11.31 -7.17 -17.02
C ASP A 58 -12.12 -6.33 -16.01
N GLY A 59 -11.44 -5.84 -14.97
CA GLY A 59 -12.08 -5.06 -13.90
C GLY A 59 -13.04 -5.87 -13.05
N GLN A 60 -12.82 -7.19 -12.92
CA GLN A 60 -13.57 -8.07 -12.02
C GLN A 60 -12.61 -8.87 -11.15
N LEU A 61 -12.99 -9.10 -9.90
CA LEU A 61 -12.22 -9.97 -9.00
C LEU A 61 -12.11 -11.39 -9.58
N THR A 62 -10.94 -12.00 -9.42
CA THR A 62 -10.79 -13.45 -9.59
C THR A 62 -11.43 -14.19 -8.42
N ASP A 63 -11.77 -15.47 -8.60
CA ASP A 63 -12.35 -16.26 -7.52
C ASP A 63 -11.39 -16.45 -6.34
N GLU A 64 -10.09 -16.52 -6.62
CA GLU A 64 -9.06 -16.56 -5.58
C GLU A 64 -9.02 -15.25 -4.78
N ALA A 65 -9.07 -14.11 -5.47
CA ALA A 65 -9.14 -12.81 -4.80
C ALA A 65 -10.39 -12.69 -3.92
N ARG A 66 -11.55 -13.15 -4.38
CA ARG A 66 -12.79 -13.18 -3.57
C ARG A 66 -12.60 -13.99 -2.30
N ARG A 67 -11.96 -15.17 -2.37
CA ARG A 67 -11.68 -16.01 -1.21
C ARG A 67 -10.72 -15.35 -0.23
N ILE A 68 -9.63 -14.76 -0.73
CA ILE A 68 -8.66 -14.05 0.10
C ILE A 68 -9.34 -12.90 0.84
N ILE A 69 -10.09 -12.06 0.12
CA ILE A 69 -10.80 -10.91 0.70
C ILE A 69 -11.80 -11.36 1.76
N ALA A 70 -12.56 -12.43 1.50
CA ALA A 70 -13.52 -12.98 2.46
C ALA A 70 -12.86 -13.54 3.74
N ALA A 71 -11.57 -13.90 3.68
CA ALA A 71 -10.81 -14.39 4.82
C ALA A 71 -10.17 -13.26 5.66
N ILE A 72 -10.21 -12.00 5.20
CA ILE A 72 -9.71 -10.86 5.96
C ILE A 72 -10.63 -10.62 7.16
N THR A 73 -10.10 -10.81 8.37
CA THR A 73 -10.83 -10.60 9.63
C THR A 73 -10.59 -9.20 10.22
N ALA A 74 -9.53 -8.53 9.81
CA ALA A 74 -9.24 -7.16 10.23
C ALA A 74 -10.25 -6.17 9.61
N PRO A 75 -10.65 -5.10 10.34
CA PRO A 75 -11.50 -4.06 9.77
C PRO A 75 -10.87 -3.44 8.52
N ILE A 76 -11.57 -3.53 7.38
CA ILE A 76 -11.16 -2.88 6.12
C ILE A 76 -11.51 -1.40 6.21
N LEU A 77 -10.49 -0.55 6.03
CA LEU A 77 -10.61 0.91 6.06
C LEU A 77 -10.81 1.50 4.67
N TYR A 78 -10.08 0.98 3.68
CA TYR A 78 -10.04 1.52 2.34
C TYR A 78 -9.48 0.50 1.35
N THR A 79 -10.02 0.48 0.14
CA THR A 79 -9.52 -0.36 -0.95
C THR A 79 -9.31 0.46 -2.20
N GLU A 80 -8.17 0.27 -2.87
CA GLU A 80 -7.85 0.92 -4.14
C GLU A 80 -7.27 -0.04 -5.17
N ILE A 81 -7.41 0.33 -6.43
CA ILE A 81 -6.72 -0.33 -7.55
C ILE A 81 -5.25 0.07 -7.53
N SER A 82 -4.35 -0.91 -7.56
CA SER A 82 -2.91 -0.66 -7.55
C SER A 82 -2.44 -0.02 -8.86
N VAL A 83 -1.19 0.47 -8.89
CA VAL A 83 -0.60 1.15 -10.06
C VAL A 83 -0.66 0.30 -11.34
N SER A 84 -0.69 -1.03 -11.20
CA SER A 84 -0.77 -1.95 -12.34
C SER A 84 -2.13 -1.97 -13.04
N GLY A 85 -3.19 -1.47 -12.39
CA GLY A 85 -4.57 -1.61 -12.86
C GLY A 85 -5.17 -3.01 -12.67
N ARG A 86 -4.37 -4.00 -12.26
CA ARG A 86 -4.79 -5.40 -12.10
C ARG A 86 -4.70 -5.92 -10.66
N GLY A 87 -4.13 -5.14 -9.75
CA GLY A 87 -4.01 -5.46 -8.33
C GLY A 87 -4.88 -4.58 -7.45
N LEU A 88 -5.00 -4.93 -6.18
CA LEU A 88 -5.71 -4.16 -5.16
C LEU A 88 -4.81 -3.95 -3.94
N HIS A 89 -4.82 -2.74 -3.39
CA HIS A 89 -4.36 -2.49 -2.02
C HIS A 89 -5.58 -2.44 -1.12
N ILE A 90 -5.64 -3.30 -0.11
CA ILE A 90 -6.72 -3.36 0.88
C ILE A 90 -6.13 -2.95 2.23
N PHE A 91 -6.39 -1.70 2.63
CA PHE A 91 -5.90 -1.14 3.88
C PHE A 91 -6.81 -1.52 5.04
N THR A 92 -6.19 -1.92 6.14
CA THR A 92 -6.86 -2.50 7.31
C THR A 92 -6.42 -1.82 8.60
N ALA A 93 -7.28 -1.81 9.61
CA ALA A 93 -6.92 -1.43 10.98
C ALA A 93 -6.49 -2.68 11.75
N GLU A 94 -5.20 -2.82 12.03
CA GLU A 94 -4.67 -3.99 12.73
C GLU A 94 -3.35 -3.70 13.44
N PRO A 95 -3.05 -4.36 14.57
CA PRO A 95 -1.79 -4.17 15.28
C PRO A 95 -0.59 -4.61 14.42
N GLU A 96 0.57 -4.02 14.70
CA GLU A 96 1.80 -4.40 14.01
C GLU A 96 2.20 -5.85 14.32
N GLY A 97 2.54 -6.60 13.27
CA GLY A 97 2.90 -8.00 13.31
C GLY A 97 3.90 -8.37 12.21
N PRO A 98 4.33 -9.63 12.15
CA PRO A 98 5.10 -10.13 11.02
C PRO A 98 4.32 -9.94 9.71
N GLY A 99 4.98 -9.42 8.68
CA GLY A 99 4.43 -9.45 7.32
C GLY A 99 4.75 -10.76 6.61
N ALA A 100 3.97 -11.10 5.59
CA ALA A 100 4.17 -12.27 4.77
C ALA A 100 4.09 -11.89 3.28
N GLU A 101 5.04 -12.39 2.49
CA GLU A 101 4.93 -12.43 1.04
C GLU A 101 4.41 -13.82 0.65
N LEU A 102 3.41 -13.85 -0.22
CA LEU A 102 2.56 -14.99 -0.53
C LEU A 102 2.38 -15.06 -2.04
N GLU A 103 1.87 -16.18 -2.55
CA GLU A 103 1.70 -16.37 -4.00
C GLU A 103 0.77 -15.32 -4.63
N TRP A 104 -0.23 -14.85 -3.88
CA TRP A 104 -1.19 -13.84 -4.32
C TRP A 104 -0.74 -12.40 -4.09
N GLY A 105 0.47 -12.17 -3.56
CA GLY A 105 0.99 -10.85 -3.20
C GLY A 105 1.53 -10.83 -1.77
N GLY A 106 0.99 -10.00 -0.88
CA GLY A 106 1.46 -9.98 0.49
C GLY A 106 0.55 -9.30 1.49
N HIS A 107 0.84 -9.54 2.77
CA HIS A 107 0.21 -8.87 3.91
C HIS A 107 1.28 -8.24 4.78
N TYR A 108 1.15 -6.94 5.04
CA TYR A 108 2.13 -6.18 5.79
C TYR A 108 1.43 -5.21 6.75
N THR A 109 2.00 -5.04 7.94
CA THR A 109 1.46 -4.12 8.97
C THR A 109 2.48 -3.10 9.46
N ARG A 110 3.73 -3.23 9.03
CA ARG A 110 4.83 -2.30 9.28
C ARG A 110 5.94 -2.50 8.26
N SER A 111 6.95 -1.63 8.30
CA SER A 111 8.21 -1.80 7.56
C SER A 111 8.06 -1.91 6.04
N ARG A 112 6.92 -1.48 5.48
CA ARG A 112 6.58 -1.59 4.07
C ARG A 112 6.00 -0.27 3.59
N PHE A 113 6.51 0.18 2.45
CA PHE A 113 5.93 1.28 1.70
C PHE A 113 4.92 0.73 0.70
N ILE A 114 3.70 1.29 0.69
CA ILE A 114 2.68 1.02 -0.31
C ILE A 114 2.53 2.27 -1.18
N ARG A 115 2.85 2.15 -2.47
CA ARG A 115 2.60 3.23 -3.43
C ARG A 115 1.10 3.34 -3.67
N THR A 116 0.52 4.49 -3.37
CA THR A 116 -0.93 4.67 -3.45
C THR A 116 -1.37 5.29 -4.76
N THR A 117 -2.59 4.98 -5.19
CA THR A 117 -3.20 5.56 -6.41
C THR A 117 -4.35 6.50 -6.10
N GLY A 118 -5.04 6.31 -4.97
CA GLY A 118 -6.31 6.98 -4.68
C GLY A 118 -7.47 6.52 -5.58
N ASN A 119 -7.25 5.54 -6.45
CA ASN A 119 -8.28 5.00 -7.33
C ASN A 119 -9.13 3.99 -6.57
N THR A 120 -10.17 4.47 -5.89
CA THR A 120 -11.01 3.66 -5.01
C THR A 120 -11.67 2.51 -5.78
N TRP A 121 -11.49 1.29 -5.27
CA TRP A 121 -12.24 0.11 -5.70
C TRP A 121 -13.56 0.04 -4.92
N ARG A 122 -14.68 -0.13 -5.62
CA ARG A 122 -16.04 -0.13 -5.06
C ARG A 122 -16.80 -1.37 -5.47
#